data_AF-A0A934V523-F1
#
_entry.id   AF-A0A934V523-F1
#
_cell.length_a   1.000
_cell.length_b   1.000
_cell.length_c   1.000
_cell.angle_alpha   90.00
_cell.angle_beta   90.00
_cell.angle_gamma   90.00
#
_symmetry.space_group_name_H-M   'P 1'
#
loop_
_entity.id
_entity.type
_entity.pdbx_description
1 polymer ?
#
loop_
_entity_poly.entity_id
_entity_poly.type
_entity_poly.pdbx_seq_one_letter_code
_entity_poly.pdbx_strand_id
1 'polypeptide(L)'
;MPVATPETVGRADLLVVTGAGDWPVECAERFRRLPLAVSSLAYLGPDEAALAHRLRRRLGLFTWLTSSSRSEGRAFAGYLGTRRPIHVVGSPQTDDLPERAPEPDVVLVATSVTRPDDTGGAAPGTEVLLTAAEELDRAGKHVVVGLHPREDRSLWERYEISDVPTVRASARAQACIGIPGTVFPQIAAVGTPLVGVTDPALRVPDYLLDVCSSTIDDASLATKAVSEARLPDRRTLTDAVGPVGGSAARLLGVWRLAALGR
;
A
#
# COMPACT_ATOMS: atom_id res chain seq x y z
N MET A 1 -9.11 -17.55 1.55
CA MET A 1 -9.14 -17.84 0.10
C MET A 1 -8.61 -19.26 -0.10
N PRO A 2 -9.33 -20.16 -0.78
CA PRO A 2 -8.76 -21.46 -1.13
C PRO A 2 -7.55 -21.25 -2.04
N VAL A 3 -6.41 -21.85 -1.68
CA VAL A 3 -5.20 -21.84 -2.50
C VAL A 3 -5.31 -23.00 -3.48
N ALA A 4 -5.30 -22.69 -4.78
CA ALA A 4 -5.19 -23.70 -5.82
C ALA A 4 -3.72 -23.86 -6.21
N THR A 5 -3.25 -25.11 -6.33
CA THR A 5 -1.90 -25.39 -6.82
C THR A 5 -1.91 -25.62 -8.33
N PRO A 6 -0.77 -25.46 -9.03
CA PRO A 6 -0.69 -25.74 -10.47
C PRO A 6 -1.16 -27.16 -10.85
N GLU A 7 -1.06 -28.13 -9.94
CA GLU A 7 -1.51 -29.52 -10.14
C GLU A 7 -3.05 -29.64 -10.09
N THR A 8 -3.74 -28.69 -9.43
CA THR A 8 -5.20 -28.65 -9.30
C THR A 8 -5.89 -27.77 -10.35
N VAL A 9 -5.15 -26.87 -10.99
CA VAL A 9 -5.67 -25.98 -12.04
C VAL A 9 -5.36 -26.55 -13.42
N GLY A 10 -6.32 -27.28 -13.99
CA GLY A 10 -6.16 -27.94 -15.29
C GLY A 10 -5.97 -26.99 -16.49
N ARG A 11 -6.36 -25.72 -16.36
CA ARG A 11 -6.17 -24.68 -17.39
C ARG A 11 -6.19 -23.29 -16.77
N ALA A 12 -5.29 -22.42 -17.24
CA ALA A 12 -5.29 -20.98 -16.96
C ALA A 12 -5.10 -20.21 -18.27
N ASP A 13 -5.73 -19.04 -18.39
CA ASP A 13 -5.65 -18.20 -19.61
C ASP A 13 -4.74 -16.97 -19.42
N LEU A 14 -4.31 -16.66 -18.19
CA LEU A 14 -3.46 -15.52 -17.87
C LEU A 14 -2.62 -15.83 -16.63
N LEU A 15 -1.35 -15.41 -16.64
CA LEU A 15 -0.54 -15.28 -15.44
C LEU A 15 -0.52 -13.82 -15.00
N VAL A 16 -0.96 -13.55 -13.77
CA VAL A 16 -0.79 -12.24 -13.12
C VAL A 16 0.29 -12.37 -12.06
N VAL A 17 1.29 -11.48 -12.10
CA VAL A 17 2.32 -11.40 -11.06
C VAL A 17 2.39 -9.99 -10.48
N THR A 18 2.82 -9.87 -9.23
CA THR A 18 3.02 -8.59 -8.55
C THR A 18 4.49 -8.42 -8.21
N GLY A 19 5.09 -7.31 -8.67
CA GLY A 19 6.51 -7.04 -8.46
C GLY A 19 7.46 -7.94 -9.28
N ALA A 20 8.74 -7.91 -8.91
CA ALA A 20 9.83 -8.59 -9.59
C ALA A 20 10.86 -9.16 -8.60
N GLY A 21 10.38 -9.62 -7.44
CA GLY A 21 11.16 -10.47 -6.53
C GLY A 21 11.25 -11.91 -7.03
N ASP A 22 11.89 -12.77 -6.24
CA ASP A 22 12.18 -14.17 -6.60
C ASP A 22 10.93 -14.93 -7.06
N TRP A 23 9.89 -14.96 -6.21
CA TRP A 23 8.66 -15.70 -6.50
C TRP A 23 7.90 -15.24 -7.77
N PRO A 24 7.63 -13.92 -7.97
CA PRO A 24 7.07 -13.41 -9.22
C PRO A 24 7.87 -13.80 -10.46
N VAL A 25 9.21 -13.75 -10.38
CA VAL A 25 10.10 -14.06 -11.51
C VAL A 25 10.11 -15.56 -11.79
N GLU A 26 10.16 -16.41 -10.77
CA GLU A 26 10.07 -17.86 -10.93
C GLU A 26 8.74 -18.28 -11.56
N CYS A 27 7.62 -17.71 -11.11
CA CYS A 27 6.32 -17.92 -11.74
C CYS A 27 6.35 -17.49 -13.21
N ALA A 28 6.96 -16.33 -13.48
CA ALA A 28 7.11 -15.81 -14.83
C ALA A 28 8.00 -16.72 -15.72
N GLU A 29 8.96 -17.44 -15.16
CA GLU A 29 9.82 -18.33 -15.92
C GLU A 29 9.28 -19.76 -16.02
N ARG A 30 8.50 -20.22 -15.04
CA ARG A 30 7.84 -21.55 -15.07
C ARG A 30 6.70 -21.57 -16.08
N PHE A 31 5.86 -20.54 -16.12
CA PHE A 31 4.66 -20.52 -16.94
C PHE A 31 4.79 -19.71 -18.23
N ARG A 32 5.89 -19.88 -18.98
CA ARG A 32 6.27 -19.01 -20.13
C ARG A 32 5.24 -18.91 -21.25
N ARG A 33 4.37 -19.91 -21.39
CA ARG A 33 3.36 -19.97 -22.47
C ARG A 33 2.09 -19.18 -22.17
N LEU A 34 1.86 -18.80 -20.91
CA LEU A 34 0.70 -17.98 -20.57
C LEU A 34 0.94 -16.52 -21.00
N PRO A 35 -0.09 -15.77 -21.41
CA PRO A 35 -0.04 -14.32 -21.38
C PRO A 35 0.34 -13.83 -19.98
N LEU A 36 1.04 -12.70 -19.91
CA LEU A 36 1.51 -12.12 -18.65
C LEU A 36 0.87 -10.75 -18.45
N ALA A 37 0.33 -10.52 -17.25
CA ALA A 37 0.05 -9.20 -16.70
C ALA A 37 0.91 -8.99 -15.46
N VAL A 38 1.41 -7.76 -15.28
CA VAL A 38 2.22 -7.39 -14.11
C VAL A 38 1.55 -6.20 -13.44
N SER A 39 1.20 -6.35 -12.16
CA SER A 39 0.38 -5.36 -11.45
C SER A 39 1.06 -4.91 -10.16
N SER A 40 0.99 -3.62 -9.83
CA SER A 40 1.38 -3.09 -8.52
C SER A 40 0.23 -3.29 -7.52
N LEU A 41 0.05 -4.51 -7.03
CA LEU A 41 -1.01 -4.85 -6.06
C LEU A 41 -0.52 -4.89 -4.61
N ALA A 42 0.76 -4.67 -4.39
CA ALA A 42 1.42 -4.76 -3.09
C ALA A 42 2.48 -3.66 -2.96
N TYR A 43 3.02 -3.49 -1.76
CA TYR A 43 4.12 -2.57 -1.52
C TYR A 43 5.35 -3.01 -2.34
N LEU A 44 5.90 -2.07 -3.10
CA LEU A 44 7.12 -2.22 -3.86
C LEU A 44 8.07 -1.08 -3.48
N GLY A 45 9.34 -1.43 -3.25
CA GLY A 45 10.36 -0.46 -2.86
C GLY A 45 10.66 0.56 -3.97
N PRO A 46 11.38 1.65 -3.62
CA PRO A 46 11.68 2.73 -4.56
C PRO A 46 12.75 2.37 -5.61
N ASP A 47 13.60 1.37 -5.32
CA ASP A 47 14.73 1.01 -6.17
C ASP A 47 14.34 -0.04 -7.23
N GLU A 48 15.09 -0.09 -8.33
CA GLU A 48 14.94 -1.16 -9.33
C GLU A 48 15.17 -2.53 -8.68
N ALA A 49 14.22 -3.46 -8.84
CA ALA A 49 14.36 -4.80 -8.28
C ALA A 49 15.52 -5.56 -8.94
N ALA A 50 16.31 -6.28 -8.15
CA ALA A 50 17.47 -7.03 -8.64
C ALA A 50 17.14 -7.96 -9.82
N LEU A 51 15.95 -8.58 -9.81
CA LEU A 51 15.48 -9.48 -10.86
C LEU A 51 14.54 -8.83 -11.88
N ALA A 52 14.33 -7.51 -11.83
CA ALA A 52 13.49 -6.79 -12.78
C ALA A 52 13.89 -7.07 -14.23
N HIS A 53 15.20 -7.11 -14.52
CA HIS A 53 15.75 -7.41 -15.83
C HIS A 53 15.32 -8.78 -16.39
N ARG A 54 15.09 -9.79 -15.54
CA ARG A 54 14.60 -11.11 -15.95
C ARG A 54 13.13 -11.04 -16.33
N LEU A 55 12.31 -10.40 -15.49
CA LEU A 55 10.90 -10.18 -15.78
C LEU A 55 10.71 -9.37 -17.07
N ARG A 56 11.53 -8.34 -17.28
CA ARG A 56 11.54 -7.51 -18.50
C ARG A 56 11.70 -8.32 -19.79
N ARG A 57 12.47 -9.42 -19.78
CA ARG A 57 12.63 -10.30 -20.96
C ARG A 57 11.32 -10.98 -21.37
N ARG A 58 10.39 -11.15 -20.45
CA ARG A 58 9.05 -11.70 -20.72
C ARG A 58 8.02 -10.62 -21.04
N LEU A 59 8.31 -9.36 -20.77
CA LEU A 59 7.44 -8.27 -21.16
C LEU A 59 7.41 -8.21 -22.71
N GLY A 60 6.35 -8.74 -23.32
CA GLY A 60 6.12 -8.73 -24.77
C GLY A 60 5.30 -7.51 -25.19
N LEU A 61 4.93 -7.41 -26.47
CA LEU A 61 4.12 -6.30 -26.98
C LEU A 61 2.75 -6.20 -26.28
N PHE A 62 2.19 -7.34 -25.88
CA PHE A 62 0.86 -7.45 -25.25
C PHE A 62 0.92 -7.66 -23.73
N THR A 63 2.02 -7.29 -23.08
CA THR A 63 2.09 -7.35 -21.62
C THR A 63 1.52 -6.09 -21.00
N TRP A 64 0.48 -6.28 -20.20
CA TRP A 64 -0.21 -5.20 -19.50
C TRP A 64 0.46 -4.94 -18.14
N LEU A 65 0.89 -3.71 -17.95
CA LEU A 65 1.39 -3.22 -16.66
C LEU A 65 0.30 -2.37 -16.02
N THR A 66 -0.05 -2.62 -14.76
CA THR A 66 -1.09 -1.85 -14.06
C THR A 66 -0.61 -1.28 -12.73
N SER A 67 -1.10 -0.11 -12.38
CA SER A 67 -0.92 0.53 -11.07
C SER A 67 -2.25 1.13 -10.58
N SER A 68 -2.35 1.38 -9.29
CA SER A 68 -3.49 2.04 -8.66
C SER A 68 -3.54 3.53 -9.02
N SER A 69 -2.39 4.18 -9.09
CA SER A 69 -2.30 5.62 -9.34
C SER A 69 -1.19 5.97 -10.34
N ARG A 70 -1.13 7.24 -10.72
CA ARG A 70 -0.12 7.75 -11.66
C ARG A 70 1.26 7.78 -11.00
N SER A 71 1.35 8.25 -9.77
CA SER A 71 2.62 8.31 -9.04
C SER A 71 3.13 6.92 -8.68
N GLU A 72 2.24 6.00 -8.26
CA GLU A 72 2.60 4.59 -8.08
C GLU A 72 3.06 4.00 -9.41
N GLY A 73 2.41 4.34 -10.54
CA GLY A 73 2.86 3.93 -11.86
C GLY A 73 4.28 4.38 -12.17
N ARG A 74 4.65 5.62 -11.86
CA ARG A 74 6.03 6.12 -12.05
C ARG A 74 7.03 5.36 -11.17
N ALA A 75 6.71 5.16 -9.89
CA ALA A 75 7.53 4.37 -8.98
C ALA A 75 7.68 2.92 -9.48
N PHE A 76 6.58 2.31 -9.92
CA PHE A 76 6.55 0.94 -10.43
C PHE A 76 7.34 0.77 -11.74
N ALA A 77 7.30 1.77 -12.62
CA ALA A 77 8.15 1.81 -13.82
C ALA A 77 9.64 1.80 -13.44
N GLY A 78 10.03 2.61 -12.45
CA GLY A 78 11.38 2.62 -11.88
C GLY A 78 11.77 1.29 -11.26
N TYR A 79 10.92 0.74 -10.40
CA TYR A 79 11.09 -0.58 -9.78
C TYR A 79 11.29 -1.70 -10.80
N LEU A 80 10.57 -1.65 -11.93
CA LEU A 80 10.70 -2.60 -13.03
C LEU A 80 11.81 -2.25 -14.03
N GLY A 81 12.48 -1.10 -13.90
CA GLY A 81 13.47 -0.61 -14.87
C GLY A 81 12.93 -0.48 -16.29
N THR A 82 11.68 -0.02 -16.45
CA THR A 82 10.97 0.02 -17.75
C THR A 82 10.44 1.42 -18.07
N ARG A 83 10.26 1.70 -19.36
CA ARG A 83 9.61 2.93 -19.87
C ARG A 83 8.24 2.65 -20.51
N ARG A 84 7.74 1.42 -20.36
CA ARG A 84 6.47 1.03 -20.97
C ARG A 84 5.30 1.75 -20.32
N PRO A 85 4.21 2.00 -21.07
CA PRO A 85 2.99 2.53 -20.49
C PRO A 85 2.48 1.64 -19.34
N ILE A 86 2.06 2.28 -18.26
CA ILE A 86 1.38 1.63 -17.13
C ILE A 86 -0.04 2.14 -17.09
N HIS A 87 -0.99 1.21 -17.05
CA HIS A 87 -2.42 1.49 -17.02
C HIS A 87 -2.85 1.73 -15.57
N VAL A 88 -3.34 2.95 -15.32
CA VAL A 88 -3.87 3.32 -14.01
C VAL A 88 -5.28 2.76 -13.86
N VAL A 89 -5.45 1.82 -12.94
CA VAL A 89 -6.67 1.05 -12.71
C VAL A 89 -7.24 1.23 -11.31
N GLY A 90 -6.72 2.15 -10.49
CA GLY A 90 -7.18 2.31 -9.11
C GLY A 90 -6.85 1.09 -8.24
N SER A 91 -7.09 1.21 -6.94
CA SER A 91 -6.99 0.06 -6.03
C SER A 91 -8.38 -0.55 -5.84
N PRO A 92 -8.57 -1.87 -6.01
CA PRO A 92 -9.83 -2.53 -5.64
C PRO A 92 -10.23 -2.28 -4.17
N GLN A 93 -9.27 -1.94 -3.29
CA GLN A 93 -9.55 -1.58 -1.90
C GLN A 93 -10.25 -0.22 -1.76
N THR A 94 -10.35 0.57 -2.84
CA THR A 94 -11.08 1.84 -2.87
C THR A 94 -12.48 1.73 -3.49
N ASP A 95 -12.96 0.52 -3.78
CA ASP A 95 -14.28 0.34 -4.41
C ASP A 95 -15.43 0.55 -3.44
N ASP A 96 -15.26 0.12 -2.19
CA ASP A 96 -16.29 0.16 -1.14
C ASP A 96 -15.81 0.98 0.08
N LEU A 97 -15.21 2.15 -0.18
CA LEU A 97 -14.73 3.03 0.89
C LEU A 97 -15.87 3.47 1.80
N PRO A 98 -15.64 3.54 3.13
CA PRO A 98 -16.62 4.09 4.06
C PRO A 98 -16.85 5.59 3.83
N GLU A 99 -18.01 6.08 4.23
CA GLU A 99 -18.21 7.51 4.45
C GLU A 99 -17.41 7.95 5.68
N ARG A 100 -16.72 9.08 5.58
CA ARG A 100 -15.91 9.62 6.67
C ARG A 100 -16.79 10.32 7.71
N ALA A 101 -16.67 9.90 8.96
CA ALA A 101 -17.38 10.47 10.11
C ALA A 101 -16.43 10.54 11.31
N PRO A 102 -15.52 11.54 11.36
CA PRO A 102 -14.48 11.58 12.38
C PRO A 102 -15.07 11.84 13.77
N GLU A 103 -14.72 10.98 14.72
CA GLU A 103 -15.06 11.11 16.13
C GLU A 103 -14.08 12.09 16.81
N PRO A 104 -14.52 12.92 17.78
CA PRO A 104 -13.63 13.79 18.53
C PRO A 104 -12.52 13.00 19.24
N ASP A 105 -11.30 13.52 19.17
CA ASP A 105 -10.10 13.00 19.84
C ASP A 105 -9.66 11.58 19.46
N VAL A 106 -10.33 10.94 18.49
CA VAL A 106 -9.92 9.63 17.96
C VAL A 106 -8.79 9.79 16.95
N VAL A 107 -7.70 9.05 17.18
CA VAL A 107 -6.53 8.99 16.30
C VAL A 107 -6.29 7.54 15.91
N LEU A 108 -6.14 7.29 14.61
CA LEU A 108 -5.77 5.97 14.12
C LEU A 108 -4.24 5.85 14.11
N VAL A 109 -3.71 4.81 14.75
CA VAL A 109 -2.34 4.35 14.57
C VAL A 109 -2.37 3.21 13.55
N ALA A 110 -1.86 3.46 12.34
CA ALA A 110 -1.69 2.44 11.31
C ALA A 110 -0.32 1.78 11.49
N THR A 111 -0.32 0.52 11.92
CA THR A 111 0.92 -0.19 12.23
C THR A 111 1.61 -0.68 10.97
N SER A 112 2.86 -1.14 11.12
CA SER A 112 3.64 -1.76 10.06
C SER A 112 4.19 -3.09 10.53
N VAL A 113 5.13 -3.68 9.80
CA VAL A 113 5.76 -4.93 10.23
C VAL A 113 6.87 -4.62 11.24
N THR A 114 6.75 -5.10 12.48
CA THR A 114 7.80 -4.90 13.50
C THR A 114 8.91 -5.94 13.48
N ARG A 115 8.66 -7.13 12.91
CA ARG A 115 9.65 -8.21 12.81
C ARG A 115 9.78 -8.76 11.39
N PRO A 116 11.00 -9.03 10.89
CA PRO A 116 11.16 -9.69 9.62
C PRO A 116 10.58 -11.11 9.68
N ASP A 117 10.07 -11.60 8.56
CA ASP A 117 9.62 -12.99 8.37
C ASP A 117 10.00 -13.48 6.96
N ASP A 118 9.61 -14.71 6.61
CA ASP A 118 9.89 -15.35 5.32
C ASP A 118 9.34 -14.57 4.10
N THR A 119 8.44 -13.62 4.33
CA THR A 119 7.76 -12.84 3.29
C THR A 119 8.25 -11.38 3.21
N GLY A 120 9.15 -10.94 4.11
CA GLY A 120 9.72 -9.58 4.06
C GLY A 120 10.31 -9.05 5.38
N GLY A 121 11.02 -7.92 5.30
CA GLY A 121 11.72 -7.28 6.43
C GLY A 121 10.80 -6.55 7.43
N ALA A 122 11.38 -6.11 8.55
CA ALA A 122 10.75 -5.17 9.47
C ALA A 122 10.80 -3.73 8.90
N ALA A 123 9.83 -2.90 9.30
CA ALA A 123 9.75 -1.51 8.93
C ALA A 123 10.53 -0.63 9.93
N PRO A 124 11.50 0.18 9.46
CA PRO A 124 12.14 1.21 10.26
C PRO A 124 11.11 2.22 10.81
N GLY A 125 11.36 2.77 12.01
CA GLY A 125 10.47 3.74 12.66
C GLY A 125 9.47 3.13 13.65
N THR A 126 9.52 1.83 13.92
CA THR A 126 8.63 1.14 14.88
C THR A 126 8.66 1.76 16.27
N GLU A 127 9.85 2.00 16.83
CA GLU A 127 10.01 2.58 18.18
C GLU A 127 9.44 4.00 18.26
N VAL A 128 9.63 4.79 17.20
CA VAL A 128 9.06 6.14 17.10
C VAL A 128 7.54 6.06 17.07
N LEU A 129 6.95 5.11 16.33
CA LEU A 129 5.50 4.93 16.27
C LEU A 129 4.92 4.47 17.61
N LEU A 130 5.56 3.51 18.29
CA LEU A 130 5.13 3.05 19.61
C LEU A 130 5.14 4.21 20.60
N THR A 131 6.25 4.95 20.68
CA THR A 131 6.40 6.11 21.56
C THR A 131 5.39 7.20 21.21
N ALA A 132 5.16 7.47 19.91
CA ALA A 132 4.16 8.43 19.46
C ALA A 132 2.74 8.06 19.90
N ALA A 133 2.38 6.77 19.89
CA ALA A 133 1.11 6.32 20.43
C ALA A 133 0.99 6.60 21.93
N GLU A 134 2.08 6.45 22.70
CA GLU A 134 2.09 6.80 24.13
C GLU A 134 1.94 8.30 24.36
N GLU A 135 2.59 9.13 23.56
CA GLU A 135 2.49 10.60 23.63
C GLU A 135 1.05 11.06 23.33
N LEU A 136 0.40 10.45 22.35
CA LEU A 136 -0.99 10.75 21.98
C LEU A 136 -1.97 10.35 23.08
N ASP A 137 -1.82 9.14 23.63
CA ASP A 137 -2.59 8.63 24.77
C ASP A 137 -2.43 9.55 26.00
N ARG A 138 -1.20 9.95 26.32
CA ARG A 138 -0.92 10.91 27.41
C ARG A 138 -1.50 12.29 27.16
N ALA A 139 -1.62 12.71 25.90
CA ALA A 139 -2.29 13.94 25.50
C ALA A 139 -3.83 13.83 25.52
N GLY A 140 -4.39 12.69 25.97
CA GLY A 140 -5.83 12.46 26.10
C GLY A 140 -6.51 12.05 24.80
N LYS A 141 -5.76 11.60 23.78
CA LYS A 141 -6.34 11.07 22.55
C LYS A 141 -6.80 9.63 22.74
N HIS A 142 -7.91 9.31 22.09
CA HIS A 142 -8.38 7.93 22.00
C HIS A 142 -7.66 7.22 20.86
N VAL A 143 -6.68 6.39 21.21
CA VAL A 143 -5.84 5.67 20.24
C VAL A 143 -6.54 4.39 19.76
N VAL A 144 -6.85 4.35 18.47
CA VAL A 144 -7.34 3.17 17.77
C VAL A 144 -6.23 2.60 16.90
N VAL A 145 -5.99 1.30 16.94
CA VAL A 145 -4.90 0.65 16.23
C VAL A 145 -5.44 -0.15 15.05
N GLY A 146 -5.01 0.22 13.84
CA GLY A 146 -5.21 -0.56 12.63
C GLY A 146 -4.01 -1.46 12.36
N LEU A 147 -4.12 -2.74 12.74
CA LEU A 147 -3.01 -3.69 12.65
C LEU A 147 -2.67 -4.06 11.20
N HIS A 148 -1.37 -4.01 10.89
CA HIS A 148 -0.84 -4.72 9.73
C HIS A 148 -1.02 -6.24 9.92
N PRO A 149 -1.35 -7.03 8.86
CA PRO A 149 -1.61 -8.47 8.99
C PRO A 149 -0.47 -9.31 9.60
N ARG A 150 0.76 -8.79 9.55
CA ARG A 150 1.97 -9.43 10.11
C ARG A 150 2.48 -8.77 11.39
N GLU A 151 1.71 -7.86 11.98
CA GLU A 151 2.11 -7.16 13.19
C GLU A 151 2.05 -8.07 14.42
N ASP A 152 2.96 -7.85 15.37
CA ASP A 152 2.86 -8.42 16.71
C ASP A 152 1.77 -7.69 17.51
N ARG A 153 0.61 -8.35 17.60
CA ARG A 153 -0.56 -7.82 18.32
C ARG A 153 -0.23 -7.42 19.77
N SER A 154 0.67 -8.14 20.44
CA SER A 154 0.96 -7.93 21.86
C SER A 154 1.54 -6.55 22.18
N LEU A 155 2.15 -5.89 21.19
CA LEU A 155 2.68 -4.52 21.32
C LEU A 155 1.57 -3.47 21.51
N TRP A 156 0.33 -3.79 21.13
CA TRP A 156 -0.77 -2.84 21.00
C TRP A 156 -1.93 -3.10 21.96
N GLU A 157 -1.85 -4.12 22.81
CA GLU A 157 -2.97 -4.59 23.65
C GLU A 157 -3.48 -3.57 24.68
N ARG A 158 -2.69 -2.54 24.99
CA ARG A 158 -3.10 -1.43 25.86
C ARG A 158 -4.06 -0.44 25.19
N TYR A 159 -4.18 -0.47 23.86
CA TYR A 159 -5.01 0.45 23.07
C TYR A 159 -6.21 -0.28 22.48
N GLU A 160 -7.17 0.48 21.93
CA GLU A 160 -8.27 -0.13 21.19
C GLU A 160 -7.74 -0.68 19.85
N ILE A 161 -7.73 -2.00 19.68
CA ILE A 161 -7.42 -2.60 18.37
C ILE A 161 -8.70 -2.69 17.54
N SER A 162 -8.68 -2.09 16.35
CA SER A 162 -9.81 -2.08 15.43
C SER A 162 -10.26 -3.50 15.07
N ASP A 163 -11.56 -3.73 15.10
CA ASP A 163 -12.22 -4.97 14.67
C ASP A 163 -12.52 -5.00 13.16
N VAL A 164 -12.46 -3.84 12.51
CA VAL A 164 -12.56 -3.68 11.06
C VAL A 164 -11.18 -3.40 10.41
N PRO A 165 -11.02 -3.62 9.09
CA PRO A 165 -9.78 -3.31 8.39
C PRO A 165 -9.35 -1.83 8.56
N THR A 166 -8.04 -1.57 8.60
CA THR A 166 -7.44 -0.24 8.85
C THR A 166 -8.03 0.89 7.99
N VAL A 167 -8.29 0.64 6.69
CA VAL A 167 -8.93 1.63 5.81
C VAL A 167 -10.33 1.99 6.29
N ARG A 168 -11.13 1.02 6.74
CA ARG A 168 -12.46 1.28 7.31
C ARG A 168 -12.37 2.01 8.65
N ALA A 169 -11.46 1.58 9.51
CA ALA A 169 -11.21 2.21 10.81
C ALA A 169 -10.81 3.69 10.66
N SER A 170 -10.12 4.05 9.58
CA SER A 170 -9.69 5.43 9.34
C SER A 170 -10.83 6.44 9.20
N ALA A 171 -12.04 5.99 8.86
CA ALA A 171 -13.20 6.87 8.66
C ALA A 171 -13.66 7.56 9.96
N ARG A 172 -13.45 6.93 11.12
CA ARG A 172 -13.77 7.50 12.44
C ARG A 172 -12.65 8.32 13.05
N ALA A 173 -11.45 8.32 12.47
CA ALA A 173 -10.31 9.03 13.03
C ALA A 173 -10.22 10.48 12.51
N GLN A 174 -9.83 11.41 13.39
CA GLN A 174 -9.54 12.79 13.02
C GLN A 174 -8.31 12.86 12.10
N ALA A 175 -7.31 12.04 12.39
CA ALA A 175 -6.11 11.83 11.58
C ALA A 175 -5.57 10.41 11.84
N CYS A 176 -4.70 9.96 10.93
CA CYS A 176 -3.97 8.71 11.04
C CYS A 176 -2.47 8.99 11.12
N ILE A 177 -1.77 8.33 12.05
CA ILE A 177 -0.31 8.32 12.16
C ILE A 177 0.20 6.90 11.94
N GLY A 178 1.30 6.74 11.21
CA GLY A 178 1.83 5.41 10.91
C GLY A 178 3.12 5.48 10.11
N ILE A 179 3.77 4.33 9.89
CA ILE A 179 4.90 4.25 8.96
C ILE A 179 4.33 4.23 7.53
N PRO A 180 4.72 5.15 6.63
CA PRO A 180 4.18 5.24 5.28
C PRO A 180 4.25 3.92 4.51
N GLY A 181 3.09 3.50 3.98
CA GLY A 181 2.92 2.23 3.27
C GLY A 181 1.73 2.28 2.31
N THR A 182 1.45 1.21 1.58
CA THR A 182 0.39 1.18 0.54
C THR A 182 -1.03 1.48 1.05
N VAL A 183 -1.26 1.36 2.36
CA VAL A 183 -2.54 1.73 2.98
C VAL A 183 -2.73 3.27 3.04
N PHE A 184 -1.67 4.06 2.99
CA PHE A 184 -1.73 5.52 3.15
C PHE A 184 -2.56 6.19 2.04
N PRO A 185 -2.31 5.97 0.75
CA PRO A 185 -3.19 6.51 -0.30
C PRO A 185 -4.66 6.09 -0.13
N GLN A 186 -4.94 4.93 0.44
CA GLN A 186 -6.30 4.43 0.65
C GLN A 186 -6.99 5.16 1.82
N ILE A 187 -6.26 5.42 2.90
CA ILE A 187 -6.72 6.26 4.02
C ILE A 187 -6.95 7.70 3.57
N ALA A 188 -6.05 8.25 2.75
CA ALA A 188 -6.23 9.56 2.15
C ALA A 188 -7.47 9.62 1.25
N ALA A 189 -7.79 8.52 0.54
CA ALA A 189 -8.99 8.39 -0.29
C ALA A 189 -10.29 8.41 0.52
N VAL A 190 -10.28 7.86 1.75
CA VAL A 190 -11.40 8.02 2.72
C VAL A 190 -11.55 9.49 3.14
N GLY A 191 -10.48 10.28 3.03
CA GLY A 191 -10.45 11.69 3.42
C GLY A 191 -9.85 11.93 4.80
N THR A 192 -9.15 10.94 5.36
CA THR A 192 -8.50 11.04 6.66
C THR A 192 -7.06 11.57 6.48
N PRO A 193 -6.70 12.70 7.11
CA PRO A 193 -5.33 13.24 7.09
C PRO A 193 -4.30 12.27 7.66
N LEU A 194 -3.08 12.32 7.14
CA LEU A 194 -2.00 11.38 7.47
C LEU A 194 -0.78 12.11 8.07
N VAL A 195 -0.14 11.48 9.04
CA VAL A 195 1.19 11.82 9.56
C VAL A 195 2.09 10.61 9.33
N GLY A 196 3.17 10.80 8.59
CA GLY A 196 4.14 9.74 8.31
C GLY A 196 5.22 9.66 9.39
N VAL A 197 5.39 8.51 10.02
CA VAL A 197 6.56 8.22 10.85
C VAL A 197 7.70 7.77 9.95
N THR A 198 8.81 8.48 10.00
CA THR A 198 10.00 8.25 9.19
C THR A 198 11.19 7.88 10.06
N ASP A 199 12.14 7.18 9.46
CA ASP A 199 13.42 6.81 10.04
C ASP A 199 14.49 6.93 8.93
N PRO A 200 15.75 7.29 9.22
CA PRO A 200 16.80 7.40 8.19
C PRO A 200 17.01 6.12 7.36
N ALA A 201 16.69 4.94 7.90
CA ALA A 201 16.74 3.67 7.20
C ALA A 201 15.46 3.37 6.40
N LEU A 202 14.38 4.15 6.58
CA LEU A 202 13.13 3.98 5.84
C LEU A 202 13.35 4.36 4.37
N ARG A 203 13.07 3.40 3.48
CA ARG A 203 13.15 3.59 2.03
C ARG A 203 11.80 3.26 1.42
N VAL A 204 11.02 4.31 1.17
CA VAL A 204 9.69 4.24 0.56
C VAL A 204 9.63 5.09 -0.71
N PRO A 205 8.77 4.76 -1.67
CA PRO A 205 8.48 5.65 -2.79
C PRO A 205 7.93 7.01 -2.32
N ASP A 206 8.40 8.11 -2.93
CA ASP A 206 8.02 9.49 -2.56
C ASP A 206 6.51 9.71 -2.50
N TYR A 207 5.74 9.06 -3.37
CA TYR A 207 4.29 9.23 -3.39
C TYR A 207 3.57 8.79 -2.11
N LEU A 208 4.20 7.92 -1.31
CA LEU A 208 3.69 7.52 0.00
C LEU A 208 3.95 8.59 1.08
N LEU A 209 4.95 9.44 0.87
CA LEU A 209 5.23 10.60 1.70
C LEU A 209 4.38 11.81 1.25
N ASP A 210 4.17 11.98 -0.06
CA ASP A 210 3.39 13.07 -0.64
C ASP A 210 1.93 13.11 -0.14
N VAL A 211 1.38 11.96 0.27
CA VAL A 211 0.02 11.88 0.84
C VAL A 211 -0.04 12.26 2.33
N CYS A 212 1.09 12.39 3.00
CA CYS A 212 1.18 12.81 4.39
C CYS A 212 1.05 14.34 4.49
N SER A 213 0.32 14.81 5.49
CA SER A 213 0.29 16.22 5.87
C SER A 213 1.67 16.70 6.34
N SER A 214 2.40 15.82 7.02
CA SER A 214 3.74 16.03 7.54
C SER A 214 4.38 14.68 7.84
N THR A 215 5.70 14.67 8.02
CA THR A 215 6.44 13.52 8.55
C THR A 215 7.07 13.86 9.90
N ILE A 216 7.27 12.86 10.74
CA ILE A 216 7.97 12.96 12.02
C ILE A 216 9.01 11.86 12.14
N ASP A 217 10.16 12.17 12.71
CA ASP A 217 11.22 11.24 13.11
C ASP A 217 11.43 11.22 14.64
N ASP A 218 10.71 12.09 15.36
CA ASP A 218 10.65 12.17 16.82
C ASP A 218 9.20 12.08 17.30
N ALA A 219 8.94 11.18 18.24
CA ALA A 219 7.63 10.96 18.84
C ALA A 219 7.10 12.19 19.59
N SER A 220 7.99 13.07 20.10
CA SER A 220 7.58 14.30 20.79
C SER A 220 6.75 15.25 19.90
N LEU A 221 6.84 15.09 18.57
CA LEU A 221 6.12 15.88 17.58
C LEU A 221 4.71 15.34 17.29
N ALA A 222 4.37 14.13 17.74
CA ALA A 222 3.16 13.40 17.34
C ALA A 222 1.87 14.19 17.62
N THR A 223 1.69 14.68 18.84
CA THR A 223 0.48 15.41 19.24
C THR A 223 0.25 16.65 18.38
N LYS A 224 1.31 17.43 18.12
CA LYS A 224 1.23 18.61 17.27
C LYS A 224 0.90 18.23 15.83
N ALA A 225 1.67 17.31 15.25
CA ALA A 225 1.48 16.86 13.88
C ALA A 225 0.06 16.34 13.61
N VAL A 226 -0.48 15.52 14.53
CA VAL A 226 -1.84 15.00 14.44
C VAL A 226 -2.90 16.10 14.51
N SER A 227 -2.73 17.10 15.40
CA SER A 227 -3.68 18.21 15.54
C SER A 227 -3.70 19.15 14.32
N GLU A 228 -2.55 19.32 13.68
CA GLU A 228 -2.36 20.19 12.53
C GLU A 228 -2.60 19.45 11.19
N ALA A 229 -2.75 18.12 11.21
CA ALA A 229 -2.85 17.30 10.02
C ALA A 229 -4.01 17.73 9.11
N ARG A 230 -3.73 17.92 7.83
CA ARG A 230 -4.71 18.21 6.77
C ARG A 230 -4.46 17.30 5.58
N LEU A 231 -5.49 17.13 4.75
CA LEU A 231 -5.31 16.45 3.48
C LEU A 231 -4.39 17.29 2.57
N PRO A 232 -3.52 16.63 1.77
CA PRO A 232 -2.81 17.30 0.69
C PRO A 232 -3.76 17.96 -0.31
N ASP A 233 -3.21 18.81 -1.18
CA ASP A 233 -3.98 19.42 -2.24
C ASP A 233 -4.59 18.37 -3.19
N ARG A 234 -5.67 18.74 -3.88
CA ARG A 234 -6.42 17.84 -4.76
C ARG A 234 -5.57 17.22 -5.87
N ARG A 235 -4.57 17.93 -6.38
CA ARG A 235 -3.69 17.43 -7.45
C ARG A 235 -2.81 16.31 -6.91
N THR A 236 -2.20 16.53 -5.75
CA THR A 236 -1.38 15.53 -5.04
C THR A 236 -2.20 14.29 -4.70
N LEU A 237 -3.39 14.47 -4.12
CA LEU A 237 -4.31 13.35 -3.84
C LEU A 237 -4.70 12.59 -5.11
N THR A 238 -5.09 13.27 -6.18
CA THR A 238 -5.50 12.60 -7.43
C THR A 238 -4.34 11.81 -8.06
N ASP A 239 -3.12 12.34 -8.00
CA ASP A 239 -1.95 11.69 -8.57
C ASP A 239 -1.51 10.46 -7.77
N ALA A 240 -1.63 10.51 -6.43
CA ALA A 240 -1.23 9.44 -5.51
C ALA A 240 -2.27 8.37 -5.22
N VAL A 241 -3.55 8.74 -5.15
CA VAL A 241 -4.66 7.80 -4.92
C VAL A 241 -5.10 7.13 -6.21
N GLY A 242 -5.12 7.91 -7.31
CA GLY A 242 -5.73 7.46 -8.56
C GLY A 242 -7.26 7.38 -8.47
N PRO A 243 -7.91 6.66 -9.41
CA PRO A 243 -9.36 6.55 -9.43
C PRO A 243 -9.91 5.77 -8.22
N VAL A 244 -10.99 6.29 -7.63
CA VAL A 244 -11.76 5.67 -6.54
C VAL A 244 -13.05 5.09 -7.12
N GLY A 245 -13.44 3.88 -6.70
CA GLY A 245 -14.64 3.21 -7.21
C GLY A 245 -14.46 2.52 -8.57
N GLY A 246 -14.95 1.28 -8.70
CA GLY A 246 -14.92 0.51 -9.95
C GLY A 246 -13.51 0.08 -10.40
N SER A 247 -12.53 0.09 -9.50
CA SER A 247 -11.14 -0.30 -9.72
C SER A 247 -11.02 -1.78 -10.02
N ALA A 248 -11.77 -2.65 -9.32
CA ALA A 248 -11.81 -4.07 -9.60
C ALA A 248 -12.29 -4.34 -11.04
N ALA A 249 -13.35 -3.66 -11.48
CA ALA A 249 -13.86 -3.78 -12.84
C ALA A 249 -12.85 -3.32 -13.90
N ARG A 250 -12.15 -2.19 -13.65
CA ARG A 250 -11.09 -1.69 -14.54
C ARG A 250 -9.90 -2.64 -14.61
N LEU A 251 -9.45 -3.17 -13.47
CA LEU A 251 -8.36 -4.15 -13.38
C LEU A 251 -8.71 -5.44 -14.13
N LEU A 252 -9.89 -6.02 -13.88
CA LEU A 252 -10.37 -7.21 -14.57
C LEU A 252 -10.54 -6.98 -16.08
N GLY A 253 -10.96 -5.78 -16.48
CA GLY A 253 -11.02 -5.38 -17.88
C GLY A 253 -9.65 -5.44 -18.55
N VAL A 254 -8.61 -4.90 -17.92
CA VAL A 254 -7.23 -4.96 -18.41
C VAL A 254 -6.71 -6.40 -18.47
N TRP A 255 -6.94 -7.20 -17.42
CA TRP A 255 -6.53 -8.61 -17.41
C TRP A 255 -7.23 -9.42 -18.49
N ARG A 256 -8.50 -9.15 -18.78
CA ARG A 256 -9.21 -9.80 -19.89
C ARG A 256 -8.56 -9.48 -21.24
N LEU A 257 -8.13 -8.25 -21.47
CA LEU A 257 -7.40 -7.89 -22.70
C LEU A 257 -6.06 -8.62 -22.79
N ALA A 258 -5.32 -8.68 -21.68
CA ALA A 258 -4.07 -9.43 -21.58
C ALA A 258 -4.25 -10.92 -21.92
N ALA A 259 -5.28 -11.56 -21.38
CA ALA A 259 -5.60 -12.96 -21.64
C ALA A 259 -5.93 -13.22 -23.12
N LEU A 260 -6.51 -12.23 -23.80
CA LEU A 260 -6.84 -12.30 -25.23
C LEU A 260 -5.66 -11.93 -26.15
N GLY A 261 -4.51 -11.53 -25.61
CA GLY A 261 -3.37 -11.06 -26.38
C GLY A 261 -3.67 -9.78 -27.18
N ARG A 262 -4.53 -8.92 -26.64
CA ARG A 262 -4.94 -7.64 -27.23
C ARG A 262 -4.40 -6.47 -26.44
#